data_AF-A0A9D5SIR2-F1
#
_entry.id   AF-A0A9D5SIR2-F1
#
_cell.length_a   1.000
_cell.length_b   1.000
_cell.length_c   1.000
_cell.angle_alpha   90.00
_cell.angle_beta   90.00
_cell.angle_gamma   90.00
#
_symmetry.space_group_name_H-M   'P 1'
#
loop_
_entity.id
_entity.type
_entity.pdbx_description
1 polymer ?
#
loop_
_entity_poly.entity_id
_entity_poly.type
_entity_poly.pdbx_seq_one_letter_code
_entity_poly.pdbx_strand_id
1 'polypeptide(L)' 'MQKIKMEFDNPDNSGRRLRCPHCREYLYPADLETYCLCPYCNGRLENGPELEDFVIDPLVRQWVERNKNQ' A
#
# COMPACT_ATOMS: atom_id res chain seq x y z
N MET A 1 0.08 -7.64 22.73
CA MET A 1 0.85 -7.45 21.49
C MET A 1 0.60 -6.03 21.01
N GLN A 2 1.62 -5.18 20.95
CA GLN A 2 1.45 -3.82 20.44
C GLN A 2 1.20 -3.91 18.94
N LYS A 3 0.03 -3.45 18.47
CA LYS A 3 -0.27 -3.35 17.03
C LYS A 3 0.68 -2.33 16.44
N ILE A 4 1.52 -2.78 15.55
CA ILE A 4 2.46 -1.91 14.86
C ILE A 4 1.64 -1.20 13.78
N LYS A 5 1.30 0.06 14.05
CA LYS A 5 0.41 0.82 13.19
C LYS A 5 1.16 1.22 11.91
N MET A 6 0.63 0.80 10.77
CA MET A 6 1.08 1.24 9.46
C MET A 6 0.77 2.73 9.29
N GLU A 7 1.76 3.52 8.86
CA GLU A 7 1.57 4.95 8.58
C GLU A 7 1.36 5.12 7.07
N PHE A 8 0.20 5.65 6.69
CA PHE A 8 -0.10 6.00 5.31
C PHE A 8 0.12 7.49 5.11
N ASP A 9 0.95 7.82 4.12
CA ASP A 9 1.23 9.19 3.71
C ASP A 9 0.62 9.46 2.34
N ASN A 10 0.10 10.67 2.13
CA ASN A 10 -0.52 11.05 0.86
C ASN A 10 0.05 12.39 0.38
N PRO A 11 1.31 12.41 -0.07
CA PRO A 11 2.07 13.65 -0.28
C PRO A 11 1.77 14.26 -1.65
N ASP A 12 0.55 14.75 -1.87
CA ASP A 12 0.13 15.44 -3.10
C ASP A 12 0.04 14.54 -4.36
N ASN A 13 -1.21 14.24 -4.74
CA ASN A 13 -1.70 13.78 -6.06
C ASN A 13 -1.00 12.59 -6.76
N SER A 14 0.07 12.04 -6.19
CA SER A 14 0.96 11.03 -6.79
C SER A 14 0.66 9.61 -6.30
N GLY A 15 -0.34 9.45 -5.43
CA GLY A 15 -0.76 8.18 -4.85
C GLY A 15 -0.40 8.04 -3.37
N ARG A 16 -1.15 7.18 -2.67
CA ARG A 16 -0.88 6.81 -1.28
C ARG A 16 0.46 6.08 -1.18
N ARG A 17 1.21 6.33 -0.11
CA ARG A 17 2.43 5.62 0.26
C ARG A 17 2.25 4.98 1.63
N LEU A 18 2.79 3.78 1.79
CA LEU A 18 2.80 3.05 3.06
C LEU A 18 4.20 3.10 3.64
N ARG A 19 4.35 3.55 4.89
CA ARG A 19 5.63 3.47 5.58
C ARG A 19 5.78 2.11 6.25
N CYS A 20 6.82 1.36 5.88
CA CYS A 20 7.13 0.10 6.53
C CYS A 20 7.46 0.36 8.01
N PRO A 21 6.84 -0.34 8.96
CA PRO A 21 7.13 -0.08 10.36
C PRO A 21 8.47 -0.65 10.84
N HIS A 22 9.07 -1.58 10.09
CA HIS A 22 10.32 -2.24 10.45
C HIS A 22 11.53 -1.43 10.01
N CYS A 23 11.57 -1.02 8.73
CA CYS A 23 12.69 -0.28 8.15
C CYS A 23 12.40 1.20 7.90
N ARG A 24 11.15 1.65 8.09
CA ARG A 24 10.69 3.03 7.86
C ARG A 24 10.75 3.51 6.41
N GLU A 25 11.05 2.62 5.46
CA GLU A 25 10.99 2.89 4.02
C GLU A 25 9.56 3.13 3.55
N TYR A 26 9.42 3.94 2.51
CA TYR A 26 8.14 4.18 1.85
C TYR A 26 7.91 3.14 0.75
N LEU A 27 6.74 2.54 0.78
CA LEU A 27 6.26 1.53 -0.16
C LEU A 27 5.12 2.12 -0.96
N TYR A 28 5.17 1.94 -2.27
CA TYR A 28 4.04 2.15 -3.15
C TYR A 28 3.24 0.86 -3.28
N PRO A 29 1.97 0.93 -3.68
CA PRO A 29 1.16 -0.27 -3.94
C PRO A 29 1.83 -1.23 -4.94
N ALA A 30 2.56 -0.68 -5.93
CA ALA A 30 3.30 -1.45 -6.91
C ALA A 30 4.51 -2.20 -6.33
N ASP A 31 5.09 -1.73 -5.21
CA ASP A 31 6.24 -2.38 -4.57
C ASP A 31 5.83 -3.61 -3.74
N LEU A 32 4.53 -3.75 -3.43
CA LEU A 32 3.97 -4.88 -2.69
C LEU A 32 3.65 -6.06 -3.61
N GLU A 33 4.61 -6.45 -4.47
CA GLU A 33 4.49 -7.61 -5.36
C GLU A 33 4.21 -8.90 -4.57
N THR A 34 4.85 -9.03 -3.40
CA THR A 34 4.52 -10.07 -2.42
C THR A 34 3.69 -9.46 -1.31
N TYR A 35 2.38 -9.72 -1.34
CA TYR A 35 1.42 -9.20 -0.37
C TYR A 35 1.90 -9.43 1.08
N CYS A 36 1.85 -8.36 1.88
CA CYS A 36 2.25 -8.32 3.28
C CYS A 36 3.75 -8.50 3.59
N LEU A 37 4.63 -8.32 2.62
CA LEU A 37 6.07 -8.29 2.85
C LEU A 37 6.67 -6.98 2.36
N CYS A 38 7.52 -6.38 3.18
CA CYS A 38 8.34 -5.25 2.77
C CYS A 38 9.50 -5.77 1.90
N PRO A 39 9.66 -5.29 0.65
CA PRO A 39 10.75 -5.71 -0.23
C PRO A 39 12.15 -5.30 0.25
N TYR A 40 12.24 -4.29 1.12
CA TYR A 40 13.53 -3.76 1.59
C TYR A 40 14.11 -4.50 2.79
N CYS A 41 13.26 -4.93 3.73
CA CYS A 41 13.71 -5.59 4.96
C CYS A 41 13.12 -6.99 5.17
N ASN A 42 12.33 -7.49 4.21
CA ASN A 42 11.54 -8.71 4.33
C ASN A 42 10.64 -8.74 5.59
N GLY A 43 10.38 -7.57 6.18
CA GLY A 43 9.54 -7.43 7.34
C GLY A 43 8.08 -7.70 6.98
N ARG A 44 7.42 -8.56 7.76
CA ARG A 44 6.00 -8.83 7.58
C ARG A 44 5.18 -7.61 7.98
N LEU A 45 4.40 -7.11 7.03
CA LEU A 45 3.42 -6.06 7.24
C LEU A 45 2.17 -6.67 7.88
N GLU A 46 1.48 -5.92 8.73
CA GLU A 46 0.27 -6.40 9.37
C GLU A 46 -0.83 -6.58 8.31
N ASN A 47 -1.24 -7.83 8.07
CA ASN A 47 -2.37 -8.12 7.19
C ASN A 47 -3.63 -7.51 7.80
N GLY A 48 -4.30 -6.64 7.04
CA GLY A 48 -5.52 -5.99 7.49
C GLY A 48 -6.21 -5.25 6.34
N PRO A 49 -7.48 -4.86 6.54
CA PRO A 49 -8.28 -4.21 5.50
C PRO A 49 -7.61 -2.94 4.97
N GLU A 50 -6.90 -2.19 5.80
CA GLU A 50 -6.17 -0.99 5.37
C GLU A 50 -5.05 -1.29 4.36
N LEU A 51 -4.35 -2.42 4.53
CA LEU A 51 -3.30 -2.85 3.60
C LEU A 51 -3.91 -3.41 2.30
N GLU A 52 -5.04 -4.13 2.39
CA GLU A 52 -5.78 -4.60 1.22
C GLU A 52 -6.28 -3.43 0.38
N ASP A 53 -6.97 -2.47 1.01
CA ASP A 53 -7.46 -1.26 0.36
C ASP A 53 -6.31 -0.47 -0.28
N PHE A 54 -5.16 -0.39 0.38
CA PHE A 54 -3.98 0.29 -0.17
C PHE A 54 -3.48 -0.35 -1.47
N VAL A 55 -3.45 -1.68 -1.54
CA VAL A 55 -3.00 -2.41 -2.75
C VAL A 55 -4.07 -2.37 -3.85
N ILE A 56 -5.34 -2.46 -3.48
CA ILE A 56 -6.47 -2.62 -4.43
C ILE A 56 -6.97 -1.28 -4.99
N ASP A 57 -7.05 -0.20 -4.20
CA ASP A 57 -7.55 1.13 -4.60
C ASP A 57 -6.98 1.64 -5.93
N PRO A 58 -5.64 1.64 -6.19
CA PRO A 58 -5.11 2.12 -7.47
C PRO A 58 -5.55 1.27 -8.66
N LEU A 59 -5.70 -0.05 -8.48
CA LEU A 59 -6.16 -0.96 -9.52
C LEU A 59 -7.63 -0.73 -9.85
N VAL A 60 -8.46 -0.56 -8.82
CA VAL A 60 -9.89 -0.24 -8.97
C VAL A 60 -10.07 1.10 -9.67
N ARG A 61 -9.34 2.14 -9.26
CA ARG A 61 -9.38 3.45 -9.92
C ARG A 61 -9.00 3.33 -11.39
N GLN A 62 -7.93 2.62 -11.70
CA GLN A 62 -7.51 2.41 -13.08
C GLN A 62 -8.58 1.68 -13.90
N TRP A 63 -9.23 0.66 -13.33
CA TRP A 63 -10.31 -0.05 -13.99
C TRP A 63 -11.54 0.84 -14.21
N VAL A 64 -11.96 1.61 -13.22
CA VAL A 64 -13.08 2.56 -13.33
C VAL A 64 -12.81 3.59 -14.43
N GLU A 65 -11.63 4.19 -14.46
CA GLU A 65 -11.27 5.18 -15.48
C GLU A 65 -11.26 4.59 -16.89
N ARG A 66 -10.82 3.33 -17.05
CA ARG A 66 -10.89 2.63 -18.35
C ARG A 66 -12.32 2.37 -18.80
N ASN A 67 -13.25 2.07 -17.88
CA ASN A 67 -14.63 1.71 -18.20
C ASN A 67 -15.59 2.92 -18.28
N LYS A 68 -15.19 4.11 -17.81
CA LYS A 68 -15.98 5.34 -17.95
C LYS A 68 -16.10 5.85 -19.40
N ASN A 69 -15.25 5.36 -20.31
CA ASN A 69 -15.21 5.78 -21.73
C ASN A 69 -15.84 4.76 -22.70
N GLN A 70 -16.63 3.81 -22.19
CA GLN A 70 -17.47 2.91 -23.00
C GLN A 70 -18.93 3.35 -22.93
#